data_AF-A0A814HFF0-F1
#
_entry.id   AF-A0A814HFF0-F1
#
_cell.length_a   1.000
_cell.length_b   1.000
_cell.length_c   1.000
_cell.angle_alpha   90.00
_cell.angle_beta   90.00
_cell.angle_gamma   90.00
#
_symmetry.space_group_name_H-M   'P 1'
#
loop_
_entity.id
_entity.type
_entity.pdbx_description
1 polymer ?
#
loop_
_entity_poly.entity_id
_entity_poly.type
_entity_poly.pdbx_seq_one_letter_code
_entity_poly.pdbx_strand_id
1 'polypeptide(L)'
;MILNYLNQTRVLTKRIEILEKQLNHFDLIQKRKNFFNGAPSVNIFSLSEPLEPKEIYDSIKCRISEKIIVKTTLCVHDLSKDVFVSKTIWKSGVWERDMVEKFNDILKANPEFLVFDVGAQIGQYTLFAAKMGHKV
;
A
#
# COMPACT_ATOMS: atom_id res chain seq x y z
N MET A 1 -36.71 -21.86 43.05
CA MET A 1 -36.43 -20.42 43.22
C MET A 1 -35.08 -20.01 42.61
N ILE A 2 -33.99 -20.75 42.85
CA ILE A 2 -32.61 -20.43 42.38
C ILE A 2 -32.44 -20.46 40.85
N LEU A 3 -33.09 -21.40 40.14
CA LEU A 3 -32.98 -21.53 38.68
C LEU A 3 -33.50 -20.32 37.89
N ASN A 4 -34.55 -19.64 38.39
CA ASN A 4 -35.06 -18.41 37.75
C ASN A 4 -34.08 -17.25 37.86
N TYR A 5 -33.37 -17.14 38.98
CA TYR A 5 -32.41 -16.07 39.21
C TYR A 5 -31.17 -16.20 38.30
N LEU A 6 -30.71 -17.43 38.07
CA LEU A 6 -29.59 -17.74 37.15
C LEU A 6 -29.95 -17.47 35.68
N ASN A 7 -31.18 -17.77 35.26
CA ASN A 7 -31.64 -17.44 33.92
C ASN A 7 -31.78 -15.92 33.71
N GLN A 8 -32.25 -15.21 34.73
CA GLN A 8 -32.40 -13.76 34.66
C GLN A 8 -31.06 -13.02 34.57
N THR A 9 -30.05 -13.48 35.33
CA THR A 9 -28.67 -12.96 35.23
C THR A 9 -28.04 -13.23 33.86
N ARG A 10 -28.21 -14.44 33.29
CA ARG A 10 -27.69 -14.77 31.95
C ARG A 10 -28.30 -13.92 30.83
N VAL A 11 -29.58 -13.57 30.94
CA VAL A 11 -30.26 -12.67 29.99
C VAL A 11 -29.75 -11.24 30.14
N LEU A 12 -29.50 -10.77 31.37
CA LEU A 12 -28.93 -9.46 31.63
C LEU A 12 -27.49 -9.33 31.09
N THR A 13 -26.63 -10.33 31.30
CA THR A 13 -25.25 -10.32 30.78
C THR A 13 -25.22 -10.24 29.25
N LYS A 14 -26.06 -11.02 28.56
CA LYS A 14 -26.16 -10.94 27.09
C LYS A 14 -26.64 -9.58 26.59
N ARG A 15 -27.54 -8.91 27.32
CA ARG A 15 -28.00 -7.56 26.96
C ARG A 15 -26.89 -6.52 27.12
N ILE A 16 -26.08 -6.64 28.16
CA ILE A 16 -24.93 -5.75 28.39
C ILE A 16 -23.89 -5.91 27.26
N GLU A 17 -23.53 -7.14 26.89
CA GLU A 17 -22.60 -7.39 25.78
C GLU A 17 -23.07 -6.82 24.43
N ILE A 18 -24.39 -6.89 24.16
CA ILE A 18 -24.98 -6.31 22.94
C ILE A 18 -24.89 -4.79 22.96
N LEU A 19 -25.20 -4.16 24.11
CA LEU A 19 -25.11 -2.71 24.27
C LEU A 19 -23.68 -2.20 24.16
N GLU A 20 -22.71 -2.91 24.74
CA GLU A 20 -21.27 -2.58 24.61
C GLU A 20 -20.80 -2.69 23.15
N LYS A 21 -21.23 -3.71 22.41
CA LYS A 21 -20.92 -3.83 20.97
C LYS A 21 -21.55 -2.70 20.15
N GLN A 22 -22.77 -2.30 20.47
CA GLN A 22 -23.46 -1.19 19.79
C GLN A 22 -22.79 0.16 20.07
N LEU A 23 -22.37 0.41 21.32
CA LEU A 23 -21.59 1.59 21.71
C LEU A 23 -20.26 1.67 20.96
N ASN A 24 -19.49 0.57 20.93
CA ASN A 24 -18.23 0.49 20.20
C ASN A 24 -18.39 0.72 18.69
N HIS A 25 -19.47 0.22 18.10
CA HIS A 25 -19.77 0.45 16.68
C HIS A 25 -20.13 1.92 16.39
N PHE A 26 -20.86 2.57 17.30
CA PHE A 26 -21.21 3.99 17.17
C PHE A 26 -19.97 4.90 17.27
N ASP A 27 -19.04 4.59 18.17
CA ASP A 27 -17.76 5.30 18.30
C ASP A 27 -16.87 5.15 17.05
N LEU A 28 -16.85 3.97 16.43
CA LEU A 28 -16.15 3.75 15.16
C LEU A 28 -16.77 4.54 14.00
N ILE A 29 -18.09 4.63 13.95
CA ILE A 29 -18.80 5.45 12.96
C ILE A 29 -18.48 6.95 13.16
N GLN A 30 -18.47 7.42 14.40
CA GLN A 30 -18.11 8.81 14.70
C GLN A 30 -16.65 9.12 14.39
N LYS A 31 -15.71 8.22 14.72
CA LYS A 31 -14.30 8.34 14.31
C LYS A 31 -14.14 8.40 12.79
N ARG A 32 -14.88 7.58 12.03
CA ARG A 32 -14.89 7.66 10.56
C ARG A 32 -15.46 8.99 10.06
N LYS A 33 -16.59 9.46 10.59
CA LYS A 33 -17.15 10.77 10.21
C LYS A 33 -16.17 11.92 10.47
N ASN A 34 -15.45 11.89 11.59
CA ASN A 34 -14.43 12.88 11.89
C ASN A 34 -13.19 12.77 10.99
N PHE A 35 -12.84 11.57 10.52
CA PHE A 35 -11.77 11.37 9.52
C PHE A 35 -12.14 11.96 8.15
N PHE A 36 -13.43 11.94 7.77
CA PHE A 36 -13.91 12.46 6.48
C PHE A 36 -14.30 13.96 6.50
N ASN A 37 -14.21 14.64 7.65
CA ASN A 37 -14.53 16.07 7.75
C ASN A 37 -13.43 16.99 7.18
N GLY A 38 -12.26 16.44 6.82
CA GLY A 38 -11.36 17.07 5.86
C GLY A 38 -11.58 16.41 4.51
N ALA A 39 -11.97 17.17 3.48
CA ALA A 39 -12.02 16.62 2.13
C ALA A 39 -10.65 16.00 1.81
N PRO A 40 -10.57 14.74 1.33
CA PRO A 40 -9.29 14.15 0.98
C PRO A 40 -8.62 15.02 -0.08
N SER A 41 -7.45 15.59 0.25
CA SER A 41 -6.66 16.35 -0.72
C SER A 41 -6.01 15.37 -1.69
N VAL A 42 -6.49 15.38 -2.92
CA VAL A 42 -5.81 14.70 -4.03
C VAL A 42 -4.73 15.65 -4.54
N ASN A 43 -3.47 15.29 -4.32
CA ASN A 43 -2.35 16.03 -4.88
C ASN A 43 -2.00 15.42 -6.25
N ILE A 44 -2.14 16.21 -7.31
CA ILE A 44 -1.73 15.83 -8.66
C ILE A 44 -0.39 16.50 -8.96
N PHE A 45 0.63 15.70 -9.22
CA PHE A 45 1.97 16.21 -9.55
C PHE A 45 2.23 16.05 -11.06
N SER A 46 2.59 17.15 -11.71
CA SER A 46 3.09 17.11 -13.09
C SER A 46 4.57 16.72 -13.05
N LEU A 47 4.91 15.58 -13.64
CA LEU A 47 6.31 15.16 -13.79
C LEU A 47 7.00 15.82 -15.01
N SER A 48 6.29 16.73 -15.68
CA SER A 48 6.79 17.52 -16.82
C SER A 48 7.71 18.65 -16.35
N GLU A 49 7.61 19.02 -15.08
CA GLU A 49 8.36 20.11 -14.45
C GLU A 49 9.33 19.52 -13.41
N PRO A 50 10.47 20.20 -13.14
CA PRO A 50 11.36 19.80 -12.06
C PRO A 50 10.62 19.72 -10.73
N LEU A 51 10.85 18.65 -9.98
CA LEU A 51 10.29 18.51 -8.65
C LEU A 51 11.04 19.42 -7.67
N GLU A 52 10.31 20.32 -7.01
CA GLU A 52 10.85 21.26 -6.02
C GLU A 52 10.40 20.92 -4.59
N PRO A 53 11.22 21.18 -3.56
CA PRO A 53 12.60 21.67 -3.66
C PRO A 53 13.57 20.56 -4.09
N LYS A 54 14.44 20.87 -5.05
CA LYS A 54 15.35 19.90 -5.70
C LYS A 54 16.25 19.14 -4.72
N GLU A 55 16.66 19.78 -3.63
CA GLU A 55 17.54 19.19 -2.61
C GLU A 55 16.94 17.94 -1.96
N ILE A 56 15.61 17.88 -1.84
CA ILE A 56 14.91 16.71 -1.30
C ILE A 56 15.06 15.53 -2.25
N TYR A 57 14.85 15.75 -3.55
CA TYR A 57 14.83 14.68 -4.55
C TYR A 57 16.24 14.21 -4.94
N ASP A 58 17.21 15.12 -5.01
CA ASP A 58 18.61 14.78 -5.31
C ASP A 58 19.25 13.91 -4.21
N SER A 59 18.71 13.95 -2.98
CA SER A 59 19.18 13.14 -1.86
C SER A 59 18.71 11.68 -1.91
N ILE A 60 17.74 11.36 -2.78
CA ILE A 60 17.14 10.01 -2.85
C ILE A 60 18.12 9.05 -3.50
N LYS A 61 18.36 7.92 -2.83
CA LYS A 61 19.25 6.88 -3.34
C LYS A 61 18.54 6.05 -4.40
N CYS A 62 19.17 5.92 -5.56
CA CYS A 62 18.67 5.09 -6.65
C CYS A 62 19.70 4.04 -7.05
N ARG A 63 19.23 2.92 -7.60
CA ARG A 63 20.07 1.89 -8.21
C ARG A 63 19.38 1.24 -9.40
N ILE A 64 20.17 0.58 -10.22
CA ILE A 64 19.63 -0.27 -11.29
C ILE A 64 19.04 -1.54 -10.68
N SER A 65 17.85 -1.91 -11.15
CA SER A 65 17.16 -3.14 -10.79
C SER A 65 17.92 -4.37 -11.26
N GLU A 66 17.59 -5.52 -10.68
CA GLU A 66 17.95 -6.79 -11.29
C GLU A 66 17.33 -6.90 -12.70
N LYS A 67 18.03 -7.60 -13.60
CA LYS A 67 17.50 -7.91 -14.92
C LYS A 67 16.70 -9.19 -14.85
N ILE A 68 15.38 -9.05 -14.84
CA ILE A 68 14.46 -10.18 -15.05
C ILE A 68 14.16 -10.27 -16.55
N ILE A 69 13.34 -9.36 -17.07
CA ILE A 69 13.16 -9.14 -18.52
C ILE A 69 13.82 -7.83 -18.94
N VAL A 70 13.53 -6.76 -18.20
CA VAL A 70 14.08 -5.41 -18.38
C VAL A 70 14.90 -4.99 -17.16
N LYS A 71 15.67 -3.90 -17.30
CA LYS A 71 16.29 -3.17 -16.20
C LYS A 71 15.67 -1.79 -16.09
N THR A 72 15.42 -1.32 -14.88
CA THR A 72 14.95 0.04 -14.60
C THR A 72 15.73 0.65 -13.44
N THR A 73 15.64 1.97 -13.28
CA THR A 73 16.21 2.67 -12.12
C THR A 73 15.16 2.70 -11.01
N LEU A 74 15.48 2.12 -9.86
CA LEU A 74 14.63 2.13 -8.68
C LEU A 74 15.23 3.07 -7.64
N CYS A 75 14.45 4.07 -7.24
CA CYS A 75 14.78 4.99 -6.16
C CYS A 75 14.10 4.51 -4.88
N VAL A 76 14.89 4.31 -3.83
CA VAL A 76 14.44 3.64 -2.60
C VAL A 76 14.35 4.63 -1.44
N HIS A 77 13.49 4.31 -0.47
CA HIS A 77 13.42 5.08 0.76
C HIS A 77 14.68 4.87 1.62
N ASP A 78 14.79 5.67 2.69
CA ASP A 78 15.85 5.51 3.69
C ASP A 78 15.93 4.06 4.19
N LEU A 79 17.09 3.44 3.98
CA LEU A 79 17.36 2.03 4.29
C LEU A 79 17.32 1.71 5.79
N SER A 80 17.39 2.73 6.65
CA SER A 80 17.21 2.60 8.10
C SER A 80 15.73 2.57 8.50
N LYS A 81 14.84 3.14 7.68
CA LYS A 81 13.40 3.22 7.92
C LYS A 81 12.64 2.09 7.23
N ASP A 82 12.92 1.84 5.95
CA ASP A 82 12.34 0.75 5.19
C ASP A 82 13.35 -0.40 5.02
N VAL A 83 13.44 -1.20 6.08
CA VAL A 83 14.39 -2.31 6.18
C VAL A 83 13.95 -3.55 5.41
N PHE A 84 12.70 -3.60 4.93
CA PHE A 84 12.15 -4.76 4.24
C PHE A 84 12.26 -4.59 2.75
N VAL A 85 11.64 -3.56 2.17
CA VAL A 85 11.55 -3.43 0.72
C VAL A 85 12.72 -2.65 0.16
N SER A 86 12.88 -1.39 0.59
CA SER A 86 13.98 -0.53 0.15
C SER A 86 15.35 -1.18 0.40
N LYS A 87 15.57 -1.79 1.57
CA LYS A 87 16.83 -2.48 1.87
C LYS A 87 17.03 -3.77 1.07
N THR A 88 15.98 -4.53 0.77
CA THR A 88 16.10 -5.72 -0.08
C THR A 88 16.44 -5.31 -1.50
N ILE A 89 15.71 -4.34 -2.07
CA ILE A 89 16.00 -3.79 -3.39
C ILE A 89 17.40 -3.21 -3.43
N TRP A 90 17.83 -2.48 -2.40
CA TRP A 90 19.20 -1.99 -2.31
C TRP A 90 20.26 -3.09 -2.29
N LYS A 91 19.94 -4.32 -1.88
CA LYS A 91 20.86 -5.46 -1.93
C LYS A 91 20.75 -6.24 -3.24
N SER A 92 19.57 -6.78 -3.54
CA SER A 92 19.33 -7.70 -4.67
C SER A 92 18.96 -7.00 -5.98
N GLY A 93 18.43 -5.78 -5.92
CA GLY A 93 17.87 -5.07 -7.08
C GLY A 93 16.41 -5.40 -7.38
N VAL A 94 15.74 -6.20 -6.55
CA VAL A 94 14.32 -6.54 -6.70
C VAL A 94 13.71 -6.97 -5.36
N TRP A 95 12.46 -6.59 -5.13
CA TRP A 95 11.59 -7.11 -4.07
C TRP A 95 10.61 -8.13 -4.66
N GLU A 96 10.35 -9.23 -3.96
CA GLU A 96 9.44 -10.31 -4.41
C GLU A 96 9.74 -10.82 -5.83
N ARG A 97 10.99 -11.25 -6.06
CA ARG A 97 11.47 -11.70 -7.38
C ARG A 97 10.47 -12.60 -8.11
N ASP A 98 9.99 -13.66 -7.45
CA ASP A 98 9.08 -14.64 -8.04
C ASP A 98 7.75 -14.02 -8.50
N MET A 99 7.28 -12.96 -7.84
CA MET A 99 6.07 -12.23 -8.24
C MET A 99 6.36 -11.30 -9.42
N VAL A 100 7.51 -10.62 -9.42
CA VAL A 100 7.94 -9.77 -10.53
C VAL A 100 8.19 -10.59 -11.80
N GLU A 101 8.74 -11.79 -11.67
CA GLU A 101 8.90 -12.73 -12.79
C GLU A 101 7.55 -13.07 -13.42
N LYS A 102 6.59 -13.55 -12.61
CA LYS A 102 5.24 -13.86 -13.09
C LYS A 102 4.54 -12.65 -13.70
N PHE A 103 4.66 -11.48 -13.06
CA PHE A 103 4.09 -10.25 -13.57
C PHE A 103 4.67 -9.87 -14.94
N ASN A 104 6.00 -9.89 -15.07
CA ASN A 104 6.67 -9.59 -16.33
C ASN A 104 6.34 -10.63 -17.42
N ASP A 105 6.20 -11.91 -17.08
CA ASP A 105 5.82 -12.95 -18.04
C ASP A 105 4.40 -12.72 -18.57
N ILE A 106 3.45 -12.35 -17.71
CA ILE A 106 2.08 -11.99 -18.11
C ILE A 106 2.12 -10.78 -19.05
N LEU A 107 2.86 -9.72 -18.70
CA LEU A 107 2.95 -8.51 -19.51
C LEU A 107 3.63 -8.77 -20.87
N LYS A 108 4.71 -9.56 -20.88
CA LYS A 108 5.39 -9.95 -22.11
C LYS A 108 4.47 -10.74 -23.05
N ALA A 109 3.60 -11.58 -22.50
CA ALA A 109 2.65 -12.36 -23.29
C ALA A 109 1.46 -11.52 -23.80
N ASN A 110 1.16 -10.37 -23.18
CA ASN A 110 -0.01 -9.55 -23.47
C ASN A 110 0.39 -8.06 -23.62
N PRO A 111 1.10 -7.68 -24.71
CA PRO A 111 1.69 -6.35 -24.88
C PRO A 111 0.66 -5.20 -24.89
N GLU A 112 -0.61 -5.48 -25.14
CA GLU A 112 -1.72 -4.51 -25.15
C GLU A 112 -2.32 -4.20 -23.78
N PHE A 113 -1.92 -4.92 -22.72
CA PHE A 113 -2.49 -4.71 -21.39
C PHE A 113 -2.14 -3.32 -20.82
N LEU A 114 -3.15 -2.69 -20.23
CA LEU A 114 -3.03 -1.50 -19.39
C LEU A 114 -2.79 -1.94 -17.94
N VAL A 115 -1.75 -1.39 -17.31
CA VAL A 115 -1.40 -1.71 -15.93
C VAL A 115 -1.93 -0.61 -15.02
N PHE A 116 -2.63 -1.02 -13.95
CA PHE A 116 -3.02 -0.12 -12.86
C PHE A 116 -2.30 -0.57 -11.59
N ASP A 117 -1.35 0.24 -11.12
CA ASP A 117 -0.60 -0.03 -9.89
C ASP A 117 -1.21 0.74 -8.72
N VAL A 118 -1.98 0.04 -7.89
CA VAL A 118 -2.67 0.62 -6.72
C VAL A 118 -1.88 0.27 -5.47
N GLY A 119 -0.81 1.03 -5.23
CA GLY A 119 0.07 0.83 -4.08
C GLY A 119 1.46 1.42 -4.33
N ALA A 120 1.65 2.68 -3.94
CA ALA A 120 2.89 3.41 -4.19
C ALA A 120 3.97 3.07 -3.16
N GLN A 121 4.48 1.83 -3.16
CA GLN A 121 5.66 1.52 -2.34
C GLN A 121 6.87 2.22 -2.96
N ILE A 122 7.54 1.61 -3.94
CA ILE A 122 8.66 2.25 -4.66
C ILE A 122 8.45 2.23 -6.19
N GLY A 123 7.22 1.94 -6.64
CA GLY A 123 6.84 1.91 -8.05
C GLY A 123 7.53 0.81 -8.88
N GLN A 124 8.02 -0.27 -8.25
CA GLN A 124 8.74 -1.34 -8.94
C GLN A 124 7.92 -1.88 -10.12
N TYR A 125 6.70 -2.38 -9.86
CA TYR A 125 5.85 -2.97 -10.89
C TYR A 125 5.52 -1.96 -12.01
N THR A 126 5.12 -0.74 -11.67
CA THR A 126 4.93 0.37 -12.63
C THR A 126 6.15 0.58 -13.53
N LEU A 127 7.35 0.69 -12.95
CA LEU A 127 8.57 0.98 -13.70
C LEU A 127 9.01 -0.17 -14.60
N PHE A 128 8.81 -1.42 -14.17
CA PHE A 128 9.03 -2.59 -15.02
C PHE A 128 8.03 -2.60 -16.20
N ALA A 129 6.73 -2.40 -15.93
CA ALA A 129 5.69 -2.35 -16.96
C ALA A 129 5.94 -1.23 -17.99
N ALA A 130 6.24 -0.01 -17.53
CA ALA A 130 6.56 1.13 -18.38
C ALA A 130 7.80 0.86 -19.24
N LYS A 131 8.84 0.24 -18.67
CA LYS A 131 10.07 -0.11 -19.41
C LYS A 131 9.85 -1.21 -20.45
N MET A 132 8.83 -2.05 -20.26
CA MET A 132 8.37 -3.05 -21.22
C MET A 132 7.45 -2.46 -22.31
N GLY A 133 7.09 -1.17 -22.22
CA GLY A 133 6.29 -0.46 -23.22
C GLY A 133 4.79 -0.44 -22.94
N HIS A 134 4.36 -0.87 -21.75
CA HIS A 134 2.95 -0.80 -21.36
C HIS A 134 2.55 0.61 -20.98
N LYS A 135 1.25 0.90 -21.16
CA LYS A 135 0.62 2.05 -20.53
C LYS A 135 0.43 1.74 -19.03
N VAL A 136 0.75 2.72 -18.19
CA VAL A 136 0.67 2.68 -16.72
C VAL A 136 -0.02 3.93 -16.21
#